data_AF-A0A8H7EA16-F1
#
_entry.id   AF-A0A8H7EA16-F1
#
_cell.length_a   1.000
_cell.length_b   1.000
_cell.length_c   1.000
_cell.angle_alpha   90.00
_cell.angle_beta   90.00
_cell.angle_gamma   90.00
#
_symmetry.space_group_name_H-M   'P 1'
#
loop_
_entity.id
_entity.type
_entity.pdbx_description
1 polymer ?
#
loop_
_entity_poly.entity_id
_entity_poly.type
_entity_poly.pdbx_seq_one_letter_code
_entity_poly.pdbx_strand_id
1 'polypeptide(L)'
;MLNPLQIPPDHLLLTPKKLRGTCVGVARYRNMRARGGIAVPAAVLDSAESFSIPSQDPRRNIAYPVLQQIANAVGVLCISIGYRLAPEDPFPAGPEDCYDAATWLVKHAKKKFGAPLSFIGGESAGAHLSVLTAVHPLQHQNTRSSPDFHLRGLLLHYGIYDLTLTPSVYNLHKSHPQALDRQEMLRYIHAFLPGKSMQDLKHPSIYPLYADLVGLKKQLPAALFTCGTADPLVDDTVFMGAKWLAGGG
;
A
#
# COMPACT_ATOMS: atom_id res chain seq x y z
N MET A 1 -38.01 12.43 -19.73
CA MET A 1 -37.28 13.59 -19.17
C MET A 1 -37.17 13.39 -17.67
N LEU A 2 -35.97 13.10 -17.17
CA LEU A 2 -35.69 13.01 -15.73
C LEU A 2 -34.47 13.87 -15.43
N ASN A 3 -34.63 14.71 -14.41
CA ASN A 3 -33.77 15.82 -14.02
C ASN A 3 -32.51 15.29 -13.28
N PRO A 4 -31.28 15.71 -13.64
CA PRO A 4 -30.10 15.33 -12.85
C PRO A 4 -30.08 16.11 -11.53
N LEU A 5 -29.90 15.36 -10.44
CA LEU A 5 -29.78 15.84 -9.06
C LEU A 5 -28.77 17.00 -8.95
N GLN A 6 -29.29 18.19 -8.63
CA GLN A 6 -28.47 19.34 -8.21
C GLN A 6 -27.93 19.08 -6.80
N ILE A 7 -26.60 18.95 -6.70
CA ILE A 7 -25.86 19.00 -5.44
C ILE A 7 -25.66 20.49 -5.09
N PRO A 8 -26.01 20.95 -3.88
CA PRO A 8 -25.94 22.38 -3.54
C PRO A 8 -24.50 22.90 -3.45
N PRO A 9 -24.24 24.20 -3.74
CA PRO A 9 -22.90 24.70 -4.08
C PRO A 9 -21.95 24.97 -2.91
N ASP A 10 -22.35 24.76 -1.66
CA ASP A 10 -21.70 25.46 -0.53
C ASP A 10 -20.67 24.65 0.28
N HIS A 11 -20.07 23.59 -0.29
CA HIS A 11 -19.01 22.81 0.38
C HIS A 11 -17.66 22.72 -0.35
N LEU A 12 -17.43 23.51 -1.40
CA LEU A 12 -16.21 23.40 -2.22
C LEU A 12 -15.66 24.76 -2.64
N LEU A 13 -15.09 25.52 -1.70
CA LEU A 13 -14.20 26.63 -2.05
C LEU A 13 -12.98 26.69 -1.12
N LEU A 14 -12.13 25.66 -1.20
CA LEU A 14 -10.70 25.93 -1.19
C LEU A 14 -10.39 26.51 -2.57
N THR A 15 -10.16 27.81 -2.64
CA THR A 15 -9.67 28.48 -3.85
C THR A 15 -8.46 27.72 -4.38
N PRO A 16 -8.40 27.39 -5.68
CA PRO A 16 -7.41 26.48 -6.22
C PRO A 16 -6.05 27.17 -6.31
N LYS A 17 -5.27 27.15 -5.22
CA LYS A 17 -3.83 27.03 -5.38
C LYS A 17 -3.59 25.67 -6.03
N LYS A 18 -3.44 25.66 -7.36
CA LYS A 18 -3.14 24.51 -8.22
C LYS A 18 -2.24 23.49 -7.50
N LEU A 19 -2.83 22.47 -6.88
CA LEU A 19 -2.10 21.28 -6.46
C LEU A 19 -1.82 20.51 -7.75
N ARG A 20 -0.70 20.81 -8.41
CA ARG A 20 -0.10 19.84 -9.33
C ARG A 20 0.30 18.64 -8.47
N GLY A 21 -0.12 17.45 -8.88
CA GLY A 21 0.16 16.21 -8.16
C GLY A 21 1.64 16.15 -7.78
N THR A 22 1.92 15.85 -6.52
CA THR A 22 3.29 15.87 -5.99
C THR A 22 3.66 14.48 -5.50
N CYS A 23 4.91 14.05 -5.73
CA CYS A 23 5.46 12.78 -5.27
C CYS A 23 6.56 13.03 -4.23
N VAL A 24 6.46 12.39 -3.05
CA VAL A 24 7.53 12.38 -2.04
C VAL A 24 8.22 11.01 -2.06
N GLY A 25 9.54 11.00 -2.23
CA GLY A 25 10.34 9.78 -2.46
C GLY A 25 11.12 9.22 -1.26
N VAL A 26 11.61 7.99 -1.47
CA VAL A 26 12.25 7.08 -0.48
C VAL A 26 13.46 7.68 0.26
N ALA A 27 14.41 8.31 -0.44
CA ALA A 27 15.62 8.84 0.19
C ALA A 27 15.32 9.98 1.18
N ARG A 28 14.28 10.77 0.91
CA ARG A 28 13.83 11.84 1.81
C ARG A 28 13.17 11.25 3.06
N TYR A 29 12.35 10.22 2.90
CA TYR A 29 11.80 9.46 4.03
C TYR A 29 12.90 8.80 4.89
N ARG A 30 13.89 8.14 4.27
CA ARG A 30 15.00 7.48 4.98
C ARG A 30 15.94 8.47 5.70
N ASN A 31 16.29 9.60 5.07
CA ASN A 31 17.07 10.67 5.71
C ASN A 31 16.34 11.33 6.89
N MET A 32 15.00 11.37 6.85
CA MET A 32 14.18 11.88 7.94
C MET A 32 14.17 10.94 9.16
N ARG A 33 14.20 9.61 8.94
CA ARG A 33 14.31 8.58 10.00
C ARG A 33 15.69 8.56 10.67
N ALA A 34 16.77 8.63 9.88
CA ALA A 34 18.15 8.52 10.35
C ALA A 34 18.57 9.63 11.35
N ARG A 35 17.85 10.76 11.37
CA ARG A 35 18.10 11.89 12.27
C ARG A 35 17.34 11.80 13.61
N GLY A 36 16.81 10.63 13.96
CA GLY A 36 16.14 10.38 15.26
C GLY A 36 14.79 11.09 15.44
N GLY A 37 14.27 11.72 14.41
CA GLY A 37 12.95 12.36 14.44
C GLY A 37 11.86 11.37 14.03
N ILE A 38 11.03 10.94 14.98
CA ILE A 38 9.64 10.52 14.64
C ILE A 38 8.77 11.78 14.38
N ALA A 39 9.33 12.98 14.55
CA ALA A 39 8.76 14.25 14.13
C ALA A 39 9.55 14.81 12.92
N VAL A 40 8.89 15.02 11.78
CA VAL A 40 9.54 15.64 10.62
C VAL A 40 9.33 17.16 10.66
N PRO A 41 10.41 17.96 10.69
CA PRO A 41 10.33 19.40 10.88
C PRO A 41 9.54 20.11 9.78
N ALA A 42 9.03 21.29 10.16
CA ALA A 42 8.44 22.30 9.30
C ALA A 42 9.46 22.79 8.26
N ALA A 43 8.93 23.32 7.15
CA ALA A 43 9.67 23.79 5.97
C ALA A 43 10.15 22.69 5.03
N VAL A 44 9.32 22.37 4.04
CA VAL A 44 9.74 22.49 2.63
C VAL A 44 8.54 23.08 1.88
N LEU A 45 8.71 24.34 1.49
CA LEU A 45 7.78 25.20 0.76
C LEU A 45 7.96 25.05 -0.76
N ASP A 46 6.92 25.50 -1.47
CA ASP A 46 6.87 26.14 -2.79
C ASP A 46 7.62 25.48 -3.95
N SER A 47 6.84 24.89 -4.87
CA SER A 47 7.23 24.21 -6.12
C SER A 47 7.87 22.81 -5.92
N ALA A 48 7.03 21.78 -5.93
CA ALA A 48 7.51 20.41 -5.97
C ALA A 48 7.96 20.04 -7.40
N GLU A 49 9.26 20.04 -7.60
CA GLU A 49 9.90 19.42 -8.77
C GLU A 49 9.93 17.89 -8.60
N SER A 50 9.56 17.18 -9.66
CA SER A 50 9.67 15.73 -9.75
C SER A 50 11.15 15.33 -9.70
N PHE A 51 11.56 14.52 -8.73
CA PHE A 51 12.89 13.90 -8.71
C PHE A 51 12.77 12.38 -8.71
N SER A 52 13.46 11.76 -9.67
CA SER A 52 13.71 10.31 -9.72
C SER A 52 15.01 10.02 -8.97
N ILE A 53 15.06 8.94 -8.19
CA ILE A 53 16.21 8.58 -7.36
C ILE A 53 16.52 7.08 -7.54
N PRO A 54 17.82 6.68 -7.52
CA PRO A 54 18.25 5.38 -7.98
C PRO A 54 18.06 4.27 -6.95
N SER A 55 17.97 3.05 -7.49
CA SER A 55 18.09 1.76 -6.81
C SER A 55 19.52 1.52 -6.30
N GLN A 56 19.74 0.48 -5.49
CA GLN A 56 21.09 -0.05 -5.16
C GLN A 56 21.88 -0.49 -6.42
N ASP A 57 21.23 -0.56 -7.59
CA ASP A 57 21.87 -0.68 -8.90
C ASP A 57 21.94 0.70 -9.59
N PRO A 58 23.14 1.25 -9.88
CA PRO A 58 23.32 2.54 -10.55
C PRO A 58 22.73 2.61 -11.98
N ARG A 59 22.21 1.50 -12.52
CA ARG A 59 21.49 1.44 -13.81
C ARG A 59 19.96 1.57 -13.68
N ARG A 60 19.40 1.59 -12.46
CA ARG A 60 17.94 1.62 -12.23
C ARG A 60 17.49 2.95 -11.63
N ASN A 61 16.82 3.74 -12.46
CA ASN A 61 16.14 4.97 -12.08
C ASN A 61 14.63 4.66 -12.06
N ILE A 62 13.98 4.62 -10.89
CA ILE A 62 12.52 4.45 -10.81
C ILE A 62 11.89 5.82 -10.56
N ALA A 63 11.76 6.60 -11.62
CA ALA A 63 10.58 7.46 -11.71
C ALA A 63 9.37 6.51 -11.60
N TYR A 64 8.39 6.79 -10.73
CA TYR A 64 7.09 6.14 -10.84
C TYR A 64 6.21 7.08 -11.67
N PRO A 65 6.32 7.10 -13.01
CA PRO A 65 5.48 7.94 -13.86
C PRO A 65 4.00 7.68 -13.58
N VAL A 66 3.66 6.47 -13.17
CA VAL A 66 2.30 6.09 -12.74
C VAL A 66 1.82 6.90 -11.53
N LEU A 67 2.64 7.09 -10.47
CA LEU A 67 2.21 7.89 -9.32
C LEU A 67 2.04 9.37 -9.68
N GLN A 68 2.94 9.91 -10.51
CA GLN A 68 2.80 11.29 -10.99
C GLN A 68 1.57 11.45 -11.90
N GLN A 69 1.28 10.46 -12.74
CA GLN A 69 0.08 10.40 -13.58
C GLN A 69 -1.18 10.33 -12.73
N ILE A 70 -1.25 9.44 -11.73
CA ILE A 70 -2.37 9.36 -10.78
C ILE A 70 -2.54 10.69 -10.07
N ALA A 71 -1.47 11.22 -9.47
CA ALA A 71 -1.48 12.48 -8.75
C ALA A 71 -2.03 13.64 -9.60
N ASN A 72 -1.63 13.71 -10.87
CA ASN A 72 -2.10 14.72 -11.81
C ASN A 72 -3.53 14.47 -12.31
N ALA A 73 -3.90 13.22 -12.58
CA ALA A 73 -5.19 12.85 -13.14
C ALA A 73 -6.33 13.07 -12.15
N VAL A 74 -6.11 12.78 -10.85
CA VAL A 74 -7.14 12.88 -9.81
C VAL A 74 -6.89 14.00 -8.80
N GLY A 75 -5.82 14.79 -8.97
CA GLY A 75 -5.55 15.96 -8.13
C GLY A 75 -5.20 15.60 -6.68
N VAL A 76 -4.42 14.55 -6.46
CA VAL A 76 -4.03 14.07 -5.12
C VAL A 76 -2.54 14.22 -4.87
N LEU A 77 -2.16 14.23 -3.59
CA LEU A 77 -0.76 14.06 -3.16
C LEU A 77 -0.45 12.57 -3.05
N CYS A 78 0.58 12.10 -3.77
CA CYS A 78 1.07 10.73 -3.64
C CYS A 78 2.34 10.69 -2.80
N ILE A 79 2.37 9.80 -1.81
CA ILE A 79 3.54 9.60 -0.95
C ILE A 79 3.98 8.15 -1.11
N SER A 80 5.17 7.95 -1.68
CA SER A 80 5.76 6.62 -1.85
C SER A 80 6.62 6.29 -0.63
N ILE A 81 6.38 5.13 -0.02
CA ILE A 81 7.05 4.72 1.22
C ILE A 81 8.30 3.91 0.91
N GLY A 82 9.43 4.36 1.44
CA GLY A 82 10.73 3.73 1.28
C GLY A 82 11.05 2.70 2.34
N TYR A 83 10.22 1.67 2.48
CA TYR A 83 10.35 0.64 3.50
C TYR A 83 11.65 -0.18 3.33
N ARG A 84 12.09 -0.81 4.41
CA ARG A 84 13.21 -1.77 4.46
C ARG A 84 12.90 -3.01 3.62
N LEU A 85 13.89 -3.52 2.90
CA LEU A 85 13.72 -4.61 1.93
C LEU A 85 14.41 -5.89 2.40
N ALA A 86 13.79 -7.02 2.12
CA ALA A 86 14.43 -8.32 2.19
C ALA A 86 15.42 -8.51 1.02
N PRO A 87 16.51 -9.29 1.19
CA PRO A 87 16.85 -10.10 2.36
C PRO A 87 17.58 -9.36 3.50
N GLU A 88 18.02 -8.12 3.28
CA GLU A 88 18.79 -7.35 4.28
C GLU A 88 17.98 -7.11 5.56
N ASP A 89 16.69 -6.83 5.39
CA ASP A 89 15.72 -6.61 6.46
C ASP A 89 14.46 -7.47 6.20
N PRO A 90 14.45 -8.76 6.63
CA PRO A 90 13.30 -9.64 6.42
C PRO A 90 12.08 -9.21 7.24
N PHE A 91 10.96 -9.89 7.05
CA PHE A 91 9.75 -9.71 7.86
C PHE A 91 10.09 -9.75 9.37
N PRO A 92 9.56 -8.83 10.20
CA PRO A 92 8.47 -7.87 9.91
C PRO A 92 8.92 -6.44 9.50
N ALA A 93 10.17 -6.23 9.11
CA ALA A 93 10.72 -4.88 8.95
C ALA A 93 9.98 -3.97 7.95
N GLY A 94 9.64 -4.51 6.77
CA GLY A 94 8.86 -3.79 5.75
C GLY A 94 7.43 -3.41 6.22
N PRO A 95 6.62 -4.38 6.70
CA PRO A 95 5.31 -4.10 7.31
C PRO A 95 5.35 -3.05 8.42
N GLU A 96 6.31 -3.13 9.35
CA GLU A 96 6.47 -2.15 10.43
C GLU A 96 6.72 -0.75 9.88
N ASP A 97 7.62 -0.59 8.90
CA ASP A 97 7.91 0.71 8.31
C ASP A 97 6.68 1.32 7.61
N CYS A 98 5.87 0.50 6.94
CA CYS A 98 4.61 0.94 6.32
C CYS A 98 3.58 1.38 7.37
N TYR A 99 3.46 0.65 8.47
CA TYR A 99 2.56 1.00 9.56
C TYR A 99 3.00 2.28 10.29
N ASP A 100 4.30 2.45 10.56
CA ASP A 100 4.87 3.67 11.13
C ASP A 100 4.60 4.88 10.23
N ALA A 101 4.80 4.72 8.91
CA ALA A 101 4.54 5.77 7.94
C ALA A 101 3.05 6.16 7.91
N ALA A 102 2.15 5.18 7.86
CA ALA A 102 0.70 5.45 7.85
C ALA A 102 0.24 6.11 9.15
N THR A 103 0.72 5.63 10.30
CA THR A 103 0.46 6.23 11.61
C THR A 103 0.90 7.68 11.68
N TRP A 104 2.08 7.98 11.15
CA TRP A 104 2.58 9.34 11.06
C TRP A 104 1.70 10.21 10.14
N LEU A 105 1.29 9.68 8.99
CA LEU A 105 0.43 10.40 8.05
C LEU A 105 -0.95 10.70 8.62
N VAL A 106 -1.56 9.76 9.34
CA VAL A 106 -2.83 9.99 10.06
C VAL A 106 -2.71 11.18 11.02
N LYS A 107 -1.60 11.27 11.76
CA LYS A 107 -1.38 12.34 12.75
C LYS A 107 -1.00 13.69 12.13
N HIS A 108 -0.30 13.68 11.00
CA HIS A 108 0.40 14.88 10.52
C HIS A 108 -0.02 15.37 9.13
N ALA A 109 -0.65 14.54 8.30
CA ALA A 109 -0.91 14.89 6.90
C ALA A 109 -1.82 16.12 6.77
N LYS A 110 -2.90 16.22 7.56
CA LYS A 110 -3.82 17.36 7.49
C LYS A 110 -3.11 18.69 7.74
N LYS A 111 -2.24 18.72 8.76
CA LYS A 111 -1.46 19.92 9.13
C LYS A 111 -0.35 20.21 8.13
N LYS A 112 0.36 19.18 7.64
CA LYS A 112 1.55 19.36 6.81
C LYS A 112 1.24 19.57 5.32
N PHE A 113 0.19 18.92 4.83
CA PHE A 113 -0.14 18.84 3.41
C PHE A 113 -1.56 19.36 3.09
N GLY A 114 -2.32 19.82 4.09
CA GLY A 114 -3.67 20.37 3.90
C GLY A 114 -4.79 19.33 3.78
N ALA A 115 -4.46 18.03 3.70
CA ALA A 115 -5.41 16.93 3.54
C ALA A 115 -5.03 15.72 4.43
N PRO A 116 -6.02 14.97 4.98
CA PRO A 116 -5.74 13.77 5.76
C PRO A 116 -5.32 12.60 4.85
N LEU A 117 -4.68 11.58 5.43
CA LEU A 117 -4.47 10.30 4.75
C LEU A 117 -5.84 9.69 4.42
N SER A 118 -6.14 9.50 3.14
CA SER A 118 -7.44 9.02 2.68
C SER A 118 -7.36 7.68 1.96
N PHE A 119 -6.26 7.37 1.29
CA PHE A 119 -6.09 6.13 0.54
C PHE A 119 -4.71 5.53 0.82
N ILE A 120 -4.65 4.21 0.81
CA ILE A 120 -3.40 3.44 0.81
C ILE A 120 -3.47 2.48 -0.37
N GLY A 121 -2.35 2.26 -1.05
CA GLY A 121 -2.34 1.34 -2.17
C GLY A 121 -0.94 0.94 -2.58
N GLY A 122 -0.90 -0.09 -3.42
CA GLY A 122 0.34 -0.63 -3.92
C GLY A 122 0.12 -1.71 -4.97
N GLU A 123 1.25 -2.19 -5.48
CA GLU A 123 1.34 -3.16 -6.56
C GLU A 123 2.06 -4.41 -6.03
N SER A 124 1.55 -5.61 -6.32
CA SER A 124 2.18 -6.87 -5.91
C SER A 124 2.47 -6.93 -4.40
N ALA A 125 3.73 -7.06 -3.97
CA ALA A 125 4.13 -6.99 -2.57
C ALA A 125 3.75 -5.65 -1.89
N GLY A 126 3.64 -4.55 -2.63
CA GLY A 126 3.12 -3.28 -2.10
C GLY A 126 1.64 -3.34 -1.74
N ALA A 127 0.84 -4.10 -2.49
CA ALA A 127 -0.58 -4.31 -2.19
C ALA A 127 -0.75 -5.17 -0.92
N HIS A 128 0.10 -6.20 -0.77
CA HIS A 128 0.22 -6.99 0.46
C HIS A 128 0.47 -6.10 1.68
N LEU A 129 1.51 -5.26 1.63
CA LEU A 129 1.84 -4.32 2.70
C LEU A 129 0.74 -3.30 2.96
N SER A 130 0.04 -2.85 1.92
CA SER A 130 -1.09 -1.92 2.03
C SER A 130 -2.23 -2.52 2.84
N VAL A 131 -2.58 -3.77 2.58
CA VAL A 131 -3.59 -4.48 3.36
C VAL A 131 -3.14 -4.67 4.80
N LEU A 132 -1.93 -5.17 5.04
CA LEU A 132 -1.41 -5.36 6.40
C LEU A 132 -1.47 -4.05 7.19
N THR A 133 -1.06 -2.95 6.57
CA THR A 133 -1.08 -1.61 7.18
C THR A 133 -2.49 -1.15 7.56
N ALA A 134 -3.48 -1.42 6.70
CA ALA A 134 -4.87 -1.02 6.94
C ALA A 134 -5.57 -1.89 7.99
N VAL A 135 -5.27 -3.20 8.01
CA VAL A 135 -5.91 -4.18 8.89
C VAL A 135 -5.29 -4.21 10.30
N HIS A 136 -3.98 -3.96 10.41
CA HIS A 136 -3.26 -4.00 11.69
C HIS A 136 -3.94 -3.18 12.82
N PRO A 137 -4.30 -1.90 12.64
CA PRO A 137 -4.95 -1.14 13.72
C PRO A 137 -6.33 -1.69 14.09
N LEU A 138 -7.07 -2.29 13.13
CA LEU A 138 -8.39 -2.88 13.35
C LEU A 138 -8.31 -4.15 14.22
N GLN A 139 -7.26 -4.95 14.04
CA GLN A 139 -7.01 -6.14 14.85
C GLN A 139 -6.52 -5.82 16.26
N HIS A 140 -5.98 -4.62 16.48
CA HIS A 140 -5.38 -4.18 17.74
C HIS A 140 -6.12 -2.99 18.40
N GLN A 141 -7.42 -2.78 18.09
CA GLN A 141 -8.22 -1.67 18.64
C GLN A 141 -8.31 -1.63 20.16
N ASN A 142 -8.11 -2.76 20.84
CA ASN A 142 -8.13 -2.83 22.30
C ASN A 142 -6.89 -2.22 22.97
N THR A 143 -5.90 -1.73 22.21
CA THR A 143 -4.80 -0.96 22.77
C THR A 143 -5.15 0.53 22.73
N ARG A 144 -5.01 1.20 23.88
CA ARG A 144 -5.35 2.61 24.11
C ARG A 144 -4.57 3.62 23.24
N SER A 145 -3.70 3.12 22.36
CA SER A 145 -2.71 3.84 21.58
C SER A 145 -2.85 3.62 20.06
N SER A 146 -3.80 2.79 19.61
CA SER A 146 -3.98 2.51 18.19
C SER A 146 -4.48 3.76 17.44
N PRO A 147 -3.76 4.23 16.42
CA PRO A 147 -4.19 5.37 15.60
C PRO A 147 -5.47 5.03 14.83
N ASP A 148 -6.40 5.98 14.80
CA ASP A 148 -7.68 5.83 14.11
C ASP A 148 -7.54 6.08 12.60
N PHE A 149 -7.57 5.00 11.82
CA PHE A 149 -7.37 5.04 10.37
C PHE A 149 -8.71 5.26 9.66
N HIS A 150 -9.06 6.53 9.40
CA HIS A 150 -10.22 6.90 8.59
C HIS A 150 -9.95 6.83 7.08
N LEU A 151 -9.60 5.65 6.58
CA LEU A 151 -9.34 5.42 5.16
C LEU A 151 -10.65 5.43 4.35
N ARG A 152 -10.65 6.17 3.24
CA ARG A 152 -11.71 6.19 2.24
C ARG A 152 -11.65 4.99 1.31
N GLY A 153 -10.47 4.41 1.11
CA GLY A 153 -10.35 3.15 0.42
C GLY A 153 -8.91 2.66 0.21
N LEU A 154 -8.81 1.45 -0.34
CA LEU A 154 -7.56 0.81 -0.74
C LEU A 154 -7.49 0.61 -2.26
N LEU A 155 -6.30 0.80 -2.83
CA LEU A 155 -6.01 0.57 -4.24
C LEU A 155 -4.99 -0.57 -4.36
N LEU A 156 -5.46 -1.75 -4.79
CA LEU A 156 -4.75 -3.00 -4.66
C LEU A 156 -4.55 -3.65 -6.04
N HIS A 157 -3.35 -3.53 -6.58
CA HIS A 157 -3.00 -4.00 -7.91
C HIS A 157 -2.23 -5.32 -7.82
N TYR A 158 -2.79 -6.39 -8.38
CA TYR A 158 -2.22 -7.74 -8.54
C TYR A 158 -1.43 -8.18 -7.30
N GLY A 159 -2.10 -8.09 -6.15
CA GLY A 159 -1.47 -8.25 -4.84
C GLY A 159 -1.15 -9.70 -4.49
N ILE A 160 -0.20 -9.88 -3.58
CA ILE A 160 0.17 -11.19 -3.02
C ILE A 160 -0.53 -11.32 -1.66
N TYR A 161 -1.45 -12.27 -1.51
CA TYR A 161 -2.21 -12.44 -0.27
C TYR A 161 -2.08 -13.85 0.32
N ASP A 162 -1.48 -14.79 -0.41
CA ASP A 162 -1.16 -16.12 0.07
C ASP A 162 0.12 -16.67 -0.56
N LEU A 163 1.20 -16.73 0.23
CA LEU A 163 2.46 -17.33 -0.22
C LEU A 163 2.52 -18.84 -0.08
N THR A 164 1.40 -19.51 0.23
CA THR A 164 1.33 -20.98 0.12
C THR A 164 1.13 -21.49 -1.32
N LEU A 165 1.21 -20.57 -2.29
CA LEU A 165 1.07 -20.79 -3.73
C LEU A 165 -0.37 -21.15 -4.12
N THR A 166 -1.21 -20.13 -4.31
CA THR A 166 -2.57 -20.29 -4.87
C THR A 166 -2.54 -21.09 -6.18
N PRO A 167 -3.66 -21.71 -6.61
CA PRO A 167 -3.65 -22.62 -7.76
C PRO A 167 -3.01 -22.04 -9.04
N SER A 168 -3.26 -20.77 -9.36
CA SER A 168 -2.64 -20.06 -10.49
C SER A 168 -1.13 -19.86 -10.34
N VAL A 169 -0.63 -19.54 -9.14
CA VAL A 169 0.81 -19.49 -8.85
C VAL A 169 1.45 -20.88 -8.90
N TYR A 170 0.75 -21.90 -8.38
CA TYR A 170 1.25 -23.29 -8.33
C TYR A 170 1.37 -23.89 -9.73
N ASN A 171 0.35 -23.70 -10.57
CA ASN A 171 0.28 -24.22 -11.95
C ASN A 171 1.02 -23.34 -12.95
N LEU A 172 1.89 -22.46 -12.49
CA LEU A 172 2.65 -21.60 -13.36
C LEU A 172 3.68 -22.41 -14.16
N HIS A 173 3.36 -22.66 -15.42
CA HIS A 173 4.24 -23.36 -16.35
C HIS A 173 5.20 -22.38 -17.03
N LYS A 174 6.45 -22.81 -17.21
CA LYS A 174 7.54 -22.05 -17.90
C LYS A 174 7.23 -21.66 -19.37
N SER A 175 6.10 -22.12 -19.91
CA SER A 175 5.77 -22.07 -21.34
C SER A 175 5.32 -20.69 -21.85
N HIS A 176 5.16 -19.69 -20.98
CA HIS A 176 4.84 -18.32 -21.39
C HIS A 176 5.85 -17.35 -20.77
N PRO A 177 6.33 -16.32 -21.50
CA PRO A 177 7.17 -15.27 -20.93
C PRO A 177 6.32 -14.43 -19.97
N GLN A 178 6.21 -14.89 -18.73
CA GLN A 178 5.57 -14.18 -17.64
C GLN A 178 6.64 -13.41 -16.86
N ALA A 179 6.25 -12.26 -16.28
CA ALA A 179 7.15 -11.43 -15.47
C ALA A 179 7.54 -12.08 -14.14
N LEU A 180 6.79 -13.12 -13.72
CA LEU A 180 6.94 -13.81 -12.44
C LEU A 180 6.95 -15.32 -12.68
N ASP A 181 7.90 -16.03 -12.07
CA ASP A 181 7.93 -17.49 -12.09
C ASP A 181 7.88 -18.16 -10.71
N ARG A 182 7.63 -19.49 -10.67
CA ARG A 182 7.56 -20.24 -9.40
C ARG A 182 8.89 -20.21 -8.63
N GLN A 183 10.03 -20.26 -9.32
CA GLN A 183 11.34 -20.19 -8.68
C GLN A 183 11.57 -18.79 -8.10
N GLU A 184 11.20 -17.73 -8.84
CA GLU A 184 11.21 -16.35 -8.34
C GLU A 184 10.36 -16.19 -7.09
N MET A 185 9.13 -16.72 -7.10
CA MET A 185 8.25 -16.67 -5.93
C MET A 185 8.88 -17.35 -4.72
N LEU A 186 9.49 -18.53 -4.89
CA LEU A 186 10.19 -19.21 -3.79
C LEU A 186 11.41 -18.41 -3.28
N ARG A 187 12.13 -17.71 -4.17
CA ARG A 187 13.23 -16.81 -3.77
C ARG A 187 12.71 -15.63 -2.95
N TYR A 188 11.59 -15.02 -3.36
CA TYR A 188 10.97 -13.93 -2.61
C TYR A 188 10.45 -14.38 -1.25
N ILE A 189 9.80 -15.55 -1.18
CA ILE A 189 9.36 -16.16 0.08
C ILE A 189 10.56 -16.35 1.02
N HIS A 190 11.64 -16.96 0.52
CA HIS A 190 12.82 -17.25 1.34
C HIS A 190 13.53 -15.99 1.83
N ALA A 191 13.63 -14.96 0.98
CA ALA A 191 14.20 -13.68 1.37
C ALA A 191 13.33 -12.97 2.43
N PHE A 192 12.00 -12.94 2.21
CA PHE A 192 11.08 -12.23 3.08
C PHE A 192 10.86 -12.93 4.42
N LEU A 193 10.83 -14.27 4.44
CA LEU A 193 10.50 -15.11 5.59
C LEU A 193 11.57 -16.20 5.80
N PRO A 194 12.83 -15.83 6.09
CA PRO A 194 13.90 -16.80 6.22
C PRO A 194 13.64 -17.78 7.37
N GLY A 195 13.81 -19.07 7.10
CA GLY A 195 13.65 -20.14 8.09
C GLY A 195 12.20 -20.41 8.52
N LYS A 196 11.19 -19.85 7.85
CA LYS A 196 9.78 -20.13 8.13
C LYS A 196 9.29 -21.37 7.39
N SER A 197 8.48 -22.16 8.09
CA SER A 197 7.78 -23.32 7.52
C SER A 197 6.54 -22.88 6.74
N MET A 198 5.99 -23.77 5.90
CA MET A 198 4.71 -23.52 5.20
C MET A 198 3.55 -23.25 6.17
N GLN A 199 3.61 -23.77 7.40
CA GLN A 199 2.58 -23.54 8.41
C GLN A 199 2.67 -22.12 8.96
N ASP A 200 3.89 -21.59 9.13
CA ASP A 200 4.12 -20.21 9.56
C ASP A 200 3.57 -19.21 8.54
N LEU A 201 3.62 -19.54 7.24
CA LEU A 201 3.06 -18.72 6.17
C LEU A 201 1.54 -18.49 6.31
N LYS A 202 0.82 -19.31 7.09
CA LYS A 202 -0.62 -19.13 7.30
C LYS A 202 -0.96 -18.20 8.46
N HIS A 203 0.04 -17.55 9.05
CA HIS A 203 -0.19 -16.65 10.18
C HIS A 203 -0.88 -15.34 9.71
N PRO A 204 -1.99 -14.90 10.35
CA PRO A 204 -2.74 -13.70 9.98
C PRO A 204 -1.94 -12.39 9.89
N SER A 205 -0.89 -12.25 10.71
CA SER A 205 -0.02 -11.05 10.68
C SER A 205 0.98 -11.06 9.52
N ILE A 206 1.19 -12.21 8.90
CA ILE A 206 2.05 -12.37 7.73
C ILE A 206 1.19 -12.26 6.48
N TYR A 207 0.06 -12.97 6.40
CA TYR A 207 -0.83 -12.94 5.25
C TYR A 207 -2.28 -12.64 5.63
N PRO A 208 -2.86 -11.55 5.09
CA PRO A 208 -4.19 -11.11 5.47
C PRO A 208 -5.29 -12.04 4.93
N LEU A 209 -5.01 -12.92 3.96
CA LEU A 209 -5.96 -13.94 3.54
C LEU A 209 -6.29 -14.94 4.66
N TYR A 210 -5.48 -15.02 5.72
CA TYR A 210 -5.75 -15.85 6.90
C TYR A 210 -6.31 -15.06 8.10
N ALA A 211 -6.37 -13.72 8.02
CA ALA A 211 -6.96 -12.89 9.05
C ALA A 211 -8.48 -13.06 9.16
N ASP A 212 -9.05 -12.90 10.35
CA ASP A 212 -10.51 -12.84 10.51
C ASP A 212 -11.05 -11.48 10.03
N LEU A 213 -11.18 -11.32 8.72
CA LEU A 213 -11.74 -10.11 8.10
C LEU A 213 -13.26 -10.01 8.29
N VAL A 214 -13.94 -11.14 8.53
CA VAL A 214 -15.39 -11.16 8.79
C VAL A 214 -15.68 -10.60 10.17
N GLY A 215 -14.84 -10.88 11.16
CA GLY A 215 -14.88 -10.25 12.49
C GLY A 215 -14.68 -8.73 12.47
N LEU A 216 -14.07 -8.19 11.40
CA LEU A 216 -13.85 -6.75 11.20
C LEU A 216 -15.01 -6.05 10.47
N LYS A 217 -16.19 -6.66 10.46
CA LYS A 217 -17.34 -6.18 9.68
C LYS A 217 -17.64 -4.69 9.92
N LYS A 218 -17.84 -3.96 8.82
CA LYS A 218 -18.08 -2.49 8.78
C LYS A 218 -16.88 -1.61 9.17
N GLN A 219 -15.74 -2.19 9.51
CA GLN A 219 -14.52 -1.44 9.84
C GLN A 219 -13.52 -1.42 8.68
N LEU A 220 -13.65 -2.39 7.74
CA LEU A 220 -12.82 -2.43 6.55
C LEU A 220 -13.14 -1.24 5.63
N PRO A 221 -12.12 -0.51 5.13
CA PRO A 221 -12.32 0.50 4.11
C PRO A 221 -12.70 -0.15 2.78
N ALA A 222 -13.40 0.61 1.93
CA ALA A 222 -13.70 0.20 0.56
C ALA A 222 -12.41 -0.19 -0.18
N ALA A 223 -12.39 -1.28 -0.95
CA ALA A 223 -11.19 -1.68 -1.68
C ALA A 223 -11.43 -1.92 -3.17
N LEU A 224 -10.51 -1.43 -3.99
CA LEU A 224 -10.43 -1.74 -5.41
C LEU A 224 -9.31 -2.77 -5.64
N PHE A 225 -9.70 -3.97 -6.01
CA PHE A 225 -8.80 -5.04 -6.44
C PHE A 225 -8.74 -5.08 -7.97
N THR A 226 -7.54 -5.09 -8.53
CA THR A 226 -7.34 -5.21 -9.99
C THR A 226 -6.25 -6.22 -10.28
N CYS A 227 -6.41 -7.05 -11.31
CA CYS A 227 -5.40 -8.00 -11.74
C CYS A 227 -5.63 -8.35 -13.22
N GLY A 228 -4.55 -8.58 -13.97
CA GLY A 228 -4.64 -9.10 -15.33
C GLY A 228 -4.98 -10.59 -15.31
N THR A 229 -5.80 -11.07 -16.24
CA THR A 229 -6.19 -12.49 -16.30
C THR A 229 -5.02 -13.43 -16.65
N ALA A 230 -3.92 -12.88 -17.18
CA ALA A 230 -2.69 -13.62 -17.46
C ALA A 230 -1.65 -13.49 -16.34
N ASP A 231 -1.94 -12.76 -15.26
CA ASP A 231 -1.06 -12.65 -14.09
C ASP A 231 -1.28 -13.85 -13.17
N PRO A 232 -0.22 -14.51 -12.67
CA PRO A 232 -0.39 -15.64 -11.76
C PRO A 232 -0.95 -15.27 -10.38
N LEU A 233 -0.97 -14.00 -10.02
CA LEU A 233 -1.59 -13.49 -8.79
C LEU A 233 -3.10 -13.24 -8.97
N VAL A 234 -3.70 -13.75 -10.04
CA VAL A 234 -5.14 -13.64 -10.30
C VAL A 234 -5.95 -14.31 -9.20
N ASP A 235 -5.59 -15.53 -8.76
CA ASP A 235 -6.34 -16.19 -7.68
C ASP A 235 -6.15 -15.47 -6.35
N ASP A 236 -4.94 -14.99 -6.03
CA ASP A 236 -4.70 -14.15 -4.85
C ASP A 236 -5.66 -12.96 -4.83
N THR A 237 -5.76 -12.26 -5.96
CA THR A 237 -6.62 -11.08 -6.09
C THR A 237 -8.10 -11.44 -5.96
N VAL A 238 -8.55 -12.51 -6.63
CA VAL A 238 -9.95 -12.97 -6.58
C VAL A 238 -10.32 -13.44 -5.17
N PHE A 239 -9.49 -14.27 -4.54
CA PHE A 239 -9.74 -14.81 -3.20
C PHE A 239 -9.77 -13.69 -2.17
N MET A 240 -8.81 -12.78 -2.23
CA MET A 240 -8.75 -11.66 -1.30
C MET A 240 -9.91 -10.69 -1.52
N GLY A 241 -10.26 -10.37 -2.76
CA GLY A 241 -11.41 -9.53 -3.08
C GLY A 241 -12.74 -10.12 -2.59
N ALA A 242 -12.96 -11.41 -2.80
CA ALA A 242 -14.15 -12.11 -2.31
C ALA A 242 -14.20 -12.11 -0.76
N LYS A 243 -13.06 -12.32 -0.11
CA LYS A 243 -12.96 -12.29 1.36
C LYS A 243 -13.19 -10.89 1.92
N TRP A 244 -12.65 -9.86 1.26
CA TRP A 244 -12.84 -8.46 1.63
C TRP A 244 -14.31 -8.06 1.57
N LEU A 245 -14.99 -8.45 0.49
CA LEU A 245 -16.42 -8.25 0.31
C LEU A 245 -17.23 -8.98 1.40
N ALA A 246 -16.85 -10.21 1.76
CA ALA A 246 -17.49 -10.95 2.85
C ALA A 246 -17.30 -10.26 4.22
N GLY A 247 -16.18 -9.54 4.41
CA GLY A 247 -15.93 -8.66 5.54
C GLY A 247 -16.69 -7.32 5.50
N GLY A 248 -17.44 -7.04 4.43
CA GLY A 248 -18.24 -5.83 4.30
C GLY A 248 -17.45 -4.55 4.03
N GLY A 249 -16.24 -4.69 3.45
CA GLY A 249 -15.48 -3.59 2.83
C GLY A 249 -15.66 -3.54 1.31
#